data_AF-A0A2I7K9A2-F1
#
_entry.id   AF-A0A2I7K9A2-F1
#
_cell.length_a   1.000
_cell.length_b   1.000
_cell.length_c   1.000
_cell.angle_alpha   90.00
_cell.angle_beta   90.00
_cell.angle_gamma   90.00
#
_symmetry.space_group_name_H-M   'P 1'
#
loop_
_entity.id
_entity.type
_entity.pdbx_description
1 polymer ?
#
loop_
_entity_poly.entity_id
_entity_poly.type
_entity_poly.pdbx_seq_one_letter_code
_entity_poly.pdbx_strand_id
1 'polypeptide(L)'
;MPFRDLRRVLAQDGRLFRPSGLQKQLDSLIGVCQFYFDHMDEIMPKIVDHDAYSQDLARRAAEYFSRHGYAGSSMRKIGTHLGLSKSALYHYFPTKEALFLACTHQVMGAFTSLPIAPDATEAQKLAQLRDLLRPGFAREMALIFDYLRGKTAEEIAADEAMQLALSTYRSAVADIVGEDAAETALALLLGTLLLEFMSGR
;
A
#
# COMPACT_ATOMS: atom_id res chain seq x y z
N MET A 1 -37.95 -12.94 -13.01
CA MET A 1 -39.35 -13.37 -12.77
C MET A 1 -39.38 -14.18 -11.46
N PRO A 2 -40.36 -14.04 -10.55
CA PRO A 2 -41.09 -12.84 -10.16
C PRO A 2 -41.31 -12.72 -8.61
N PHE A 3 -40.82 -11.66 -7.95
CA PHE A 3 -41.30 -11.24 -6.61
C PHE A 3 -42.59 -10.41 -6.67
N ARG A 4 -43.04 -10.05 -7.88
CA ARG A 4 -44.30 -9.32 -8.14
C ARG A 4 -45.56 -10.15 -7.87
N ASP A 5 -45.44 -11.48 -7.72
CA ASP A 5 -46.60 -12.36 -7.53
C ASP A 5 -47.01 -12.55 -6.06
N LEU A 6 -46.15 -12.23 -5.09
CA LEU A 6 -46.49 -12.43 -3.67
C LEU A 6 -47.59 -11.47 -3.16
N ARG A 7 -47.62 -10.22 -3.67
CA ARG A 7 -48.69 -9.26 -3.37
C ARG A 7 -50.05 -9.66 -3.97
N ARG A 8 -50.07 -10.43 -5.06
CA ARG A 8 -51.31 -10.94 -5.67
C ARG A 8 -51.87 -12.12 -4.91
N VAL A 9 -51.02 -13.03 -4.44
CA VAL A 9 -51.44 -14.21 -3.66
C VAL A 9 -52.06 -13.81 -2.32
N LEU A 10 -51.53 -12.77 -1.67
CA LEU A 10 -52.03 -12.30 -0.37
C LEU A 10 -53.30 -11.43 -0.45
N ALA A 11 -53.72 -11.02 -1.65
CA ALA A 11 -54.86 -10.11 -1.84
C ALA A 11 -56.18 -10.83 -2.23
N GLN A 12 -56.17 -12.15 -2.46
CA GLN A 12 -57.35 -12.88 -2.96
C GLN A 12 -58.21 -13.55 -1.89
N ASP A 13 -57.72 -13.78 -0.67
CA ASP A 13 -58.54 -14.30 0.42
C ASP A 13 -59.05 -13.16 1.32
N GLY A 14 -59.98 -12.39 0.77
CA GLY A 14 -60.78 -11.43 1.51
C GLY A 14 -61.80 -12.11 2.42
N ARG A 15 -61.35 -12.83 3.46
CA ARG A 15 -62.22 -13.29 4.57
C ARG A 15 -61.44 -13.69 5.82
N LEU A 16 -61.74 -12.96 6.90
CA LEU A 16 -61.54 -13.30 8.31
C LEU A 16 -60.10 -13.39 8.84
N PHE A 17 -59.53 -12.26 9.24
CA PHE A 17 -58.75 -12.22 10.49
C PHE A 17 -58.88 -10.83 11.15
N ARG A 18 -59.59 -10.75 12.28
CA ARG A 18 -59.62 -9.55 13.14
C ARG A 18 -58.35 -9.55 14.03
N PRO A 19 -57.78 -8.37 14.31
CA PRO A 19 -56.36 -8.23 14.61
C PRO A 19 -56.09 -8.38 16.10
N SER A 20 -55.14 -9.25 16.47
CA SER A 20 -54.64 -9.26 17.85
C SER A 20 -53.15 -9.56 17.86
N GLY A 21 -52.35 -8.58 18.30
CA GLY A 21 -50.90 -8.68 18.54
C GLY A 21 -50.03 -8.80 17.29
N LEU A 22 -50.24 -9.85 16.50
CA LEU A 22 -49.32 -10.33 15.48
C LEU A 22 -49.18 -9.37 14.29
N GLN A 23 -50.28 -8.76 13.82
CA GLN A 23 -50.23 -7.80 12.71
C GLN A 23 -49.49 -6.51 13.10
N LYS A 24 -49.70 -6.01 14.33
CA LYS A 24 -48.94 -4.85 14.83
C LYS A 24 -47.45 -5.16 15.02
N GLN A 25 -47.11 -6.39 15.44
CA GLN A 25 -45.72 -6.84 15.51
C GLN A 25 -45.10 -6.99 14.12
N LEU A 26 -45.84 -7.53 13.15
CA LEU A 26 -45.39 -7.63 11.76
C LEU A 26 -45.19 -6.25 11.13
N ASP A 27 -46.13 -5.32 11.30
CA ASP A 27 -46.02 -3.95 10.78
C ASP A 27 -44.84 -3.20 11.46
N SER A 28 -44.61 -3.44 12.75
CA SER A 28 -43.45 -2.89 13.47
C SER A 28 -42.13 -3.50 12.99
N LEU A 29 -42.08 -4.81 12.72
CA LEU A 29 -40.88 -5.49 12.21
C LEU A 29 -40.59 -5.07 10.76
N ILE A 30 -41.62 -4.93 9.92
CA ILE A 30 -41.50 -4.40 8.57
C ILE A 30 -41.00 -2.95 8.62
N GLY A 31 -41.51 -2.13 9.55
CA GLY A 31 -41.03 -0.75 9.75
C GLY A 31 -39.55 -0.68 10.17
N VAL A 32 -39.09 -1.57 11.06
CA VAL A 32 -37.67 -1.65 11.44
C VAL A 32 -36.83 -2.10 10.25
N CYS A 33 -37.24 -3.14 9.53
CA CYS A 33 -36.51 -3.61 8.34
C CYS A 33 -36.46 -2.54 7.24
N GLN A 34 -37.56 -1.81 7.01
CA GLN A 34 -37.64 -0.72 6.05
C GLN A 34 -36.75 0.46 6.47
N PHE A 35 -36.75 0.83 7.75
CA PHE A 35 -35.84 1.85 8.30
C PHE A 35 -34.36 1.46 8.12
N TYR A 36 -34.01 0.20 8.40
CA TYR A 36 -32.66 -0.33 8.17
C TYR A 36 -32.29 -0.32 6.69
N PHE A 37 -33.22 -0.67 5.79
CA PHE A 37 -32.99 -0.61 4.34
C PHE A 37 -32.84 0.83 3.82
N ASP A 38 -33.67 1.75 4.30
CA ASP A 38 -33.68 3.15 3.87
C ASP A 38 -32.45 3.91 4.39
N HIS A 39 -31.87 3.49 5.52
CA HIS A 39 -30.65 4.07 6.11
C HIS A 39 -29.44 3.13 6.01
N MET A 40 -29.53 2.07 5.20
CA MET A 40 -28.48 1.06 5.10
C MET A 40 -27.17 1.69 4.59
N ASP A 41 -27.25 2.67 3.69
CA ASP A 41 -26.11 3.40 3.15
C ASP A 41 -25.45 4.37 4.15
N GLU A 42 -26.16 4.79 5.21
CA GLU A 42 -25.65 5.65 6.29
C GLU A 42 -25.10 4.85 7.48
N ILE A 43 -25.65 3.65 7.72
CA ILE A 43 -25.33 2.78 8.87
C ILE A 43 -24.25 1.75 8.52
N MET A 44 -24.07 1.38 7.24
CA MET A 44 -22.98 0.48 6.87
C MET A 44 -21.63 1.20 7.00
N PRO A 45 -20.63 0.61 7.69
CA PRO A 45 -19.26 1.04 7.50
C PRO A 45 -18.97 0.93 6.00
N LYS A 46 -18.52 2.02 5.38
CA LYS A 46 -17.97 1.98 4.01
C LYS A 46 -17.07 0.76 3.94
N ILE A 47 -17.28 -0.12 2.97
CA ILE A 47 -16.36 -1.23 2.72
C ILE A 47 -15.03 -0.57 2.38
N VAL A 48 -14.19 -0.42 3.41
CA VAL A 48 -12.81 0.01 3.25
C VAL A 48 -12.16 -1.19 2.62
N ASP A 49 -11.81 -1.07 1.34
CA ASP A 49 -10.89 -2.00 0.71
C ASP A 49 -9.65 -2.04 1.61
N HIS A 50 -9.55 -3.15 2.35
CA HIS A 50 -8.58 -3.31 3.42
C HIS A 50 -7.16 -3.26 2.83
N ASP A 51 -7.01 -3.76 1.62
CA ASP A 51 -5.74 -3.78 0.91
C ASP A 51 -5.39 -2.37 0.44
N ALA A 52 -6.32 -1.66 -0.22
CA ALA A 52 -6.09 -0.27 -0.64
C ALA A 52 -5.78 0.67 0.54
N TYR A 53 -6.46 0.47 1.68
CA TYR A 53 -6.19 1.25 2.89
C TYR A 53 -4.83 0.92 3.49
N SER A 54 -4.47 -0.37 3.58
CA SER A 54 -3.14 -0.77 4.05
C SER A 54 -2.02 -0.21 3.16
N GLN A 55 -2.23 -0.17 1.85
CA GLN A 55 -1.29 0.42 0.89
C GLN A 55 -1.13 1.94 1.10
N ASP A 56 -2.23 2.68 1.33
CA ASP A 56 -2.14 4.11 1.68
C ASP A 56 -1.40 4.35 3.00
N LEU A 57 -1.66 3.51 4.02
CA LEU A 57 -0.93 3.57 5.28
C LEU A 57 0.58 3.35 5.08
N ALA A 58 0.96 2.35 4.30
CA ALA A 58 2.35 2.07 3.97
C ALA A 58 3.00 3.22 3.20
N ARG A 59 2.31 3.81 2.22
CA ARG A 59 2.80 4.97 1.46
C ARG A 59 3.09 6.16 2.37
N ARG A 60 2.18 6.47 3.30
CA ARG A 60 2.35 7.55 4.29
C ARG A 60 3.44 7.23 5.31
N ALA A 61 3.56 5.96 5.72
CA ALA A 61 4.63 5.52 6.61
C ALA A 61 6.03 5.59 5.97
N ALA A 62 6.13 5.39 4.65
CA ALA A 62 7.39 5.55 3.92
C ALA A 62 7.97 6.96 4.08
N GLU A 63 7.12 8.00 3.98
CA GLU A 63 7.53 9.39 4.25
C GLU A 63 8.03 9.57 5.68
N TYR A 64 7.40 8.90 6.65
CA TYR A 64 7.82 8.96 8.05
C TYR A 64 9.21 8.33 8.24
N PHE A 65 9.45 7.14 7.69
CA PHE A 65 10.77 6.49 7.75
C PHE A 65 11.84 7.35 7.08
N SER A 66 11.57 7.88 5.89
CA SER A 66 12.50 8.72 5.13
C SER A 66 12.95 9.96 5.91
N ARG A 67 12.10 10.51 6.79
CA ARG A 67 12.40 11.69 7.62
C ARG A 67 13.05 11.37 8.97
N HIS A 68 12.71 10.24 9.58
CA HIS A 68 13.07 9.94 10.98
C HIS A 68 14.04 8.76 11.13
N GLY A 69 14.41 8.10 10.04
CA GLY A 69 15.19 6.87 10.04
C GLY A 69 14.39 5.66 10.51
N TYR A 70 14.98 4.48 10.37
CA TYR A 70 14.41 3.22 10.82
C TYR A 70 14.56 3.03 12.34
N ALA A 71 15.74 3.31 12.89
CA ALA A 71 16.05 3.14 14.31
C ALA A 71 15.29 4.15 15.19
N GLY A 72 15.17 5.41 14.74
CA GLY A 72 14.44 6.47 15.44
C GLY A 72 12.92 6.28 15.48
N SER A 73 12.41 5.37 14.65
CA SER A 73 10.99 5.07 14.46
C SER A 73 10.47 3.96 15.38
N SER A 74 9.21 4.07 15.75
CA SER A 74 8.49 3.02 16.49
C SER A 74 7.05 2.94 16.03
N MET A 75 6.43 1.77 16.14
CA MET A 75 5.01 1.57 15.79
C MET A 75 4.07 2.57 16.49
N ARG A 76 4.41 3.00 17.71
CA ARG A 76 3.64 4.05 18.41
C ARG A 76 3.74 5.40 17.71
N LYS A 77 4.96 5.87 17.44
CA LYS A 77 5.18 7.19 16.79
C LYS A 77 4.59 7.20 15.38
N ILE A 78 4.79 6.12 14.63
CA ILE A 78 4.22 5.97 13.28
C ILE A 78 2.70 5.94 13.35
N GLY A 79 2.11 5.19 14.28
CA GLY A 79 0.65 5.20 14.50
C GLY A 79 0.12 6.61 14.75
N THR A 80 0.75 7.38 15.66
CA THR A 80 0.39 8.79 15.91
C THR A 80 0.46 9.63 14.63
N HIS A 81 1.53 9.49 13.82
CA HIS A 81 1.65 10.18 12.54
C HIS A 81 0.55 9.80 11.54
N LEU A 82 0.13 8.54 11.53
CA LEU A 82 -0.91 8.03 10.65
C LEU A 82 -2.34 8.35 11.12
N GLY A 83 -2.51 8.82 12.36
CA GLY A 83 -3.81 9.02 12.99
C GLY A 83 -4.42 7.71 13.55
N LEU A 84 -3.57 6.71 13.80
CA LEU A 84 -3.96 5.39 14.32
C LEU A 84 -3.42 5.15 15.73
N SER A 85 -4.14 4.32 16.49
CA SER A 85 -3.57 3.77 17.72
C SER A 85 -2.45 2.78 17.38
N LYS A 86 -1.53 2.56 18.33
CA LYS A 86 -0.50 1.50 18.22
C LYS A 86 -1.16 0.16 17.87
N SER A 87 -2.23 -0.22 18.59
CA SER A 87 -2.94 -1.49 18.38
C SER A 87 -3.57 -1.60 16.99
N ALA A 88 -4.16 -0.52 16.48
CA ALA A 88 -4.74 -0.50 15.15
C ALA A 88 -3.66 -0.68 14.07
N LEU A 89 -2.50 -0.04 14.22
CA LEU A 89 -1.41 -0.22 13.26
C LEU A 89 -0.86 -1.66 13.26
N TYR A 90 -0.77 -2.31 14.43
CA TYR A 90 -0.37 -3.72 14.53
C TYR A 90 -1.36 -4.69 13.86
N HIS A 91 -2.62 -4.30 13.68
CA HIS A 91 -3.60 -5.11 12.96
C HIS A 91 -3.24 -5.25 11.48
N TYR A 92 -2.70 -4.18 10.87
CA TYR A 92 -2.26 -4.19 9.47
C TYR A 92 -0.83 -4.70 9.33
N PHE A 93 0.06 -4.31 10.24
CA PHE A 93 1.49 -4.62 10.15
C PHE A 93 1.99 -5.17 11.48
N PRO A 94 2.18 -6.51 11.59
CA PRO A 94 2.48 -7.15 12.87
C PRO A 94 3.84 -6.75 13.45
N THR A 95 4.76 -6.24 12.63
CA THR A 95 6.10 -5.79 13.03
C THR A 95 6.48 -4.49 12.32
N LYS A 96 7.53 -3.82 12.81
CA LYS A 96 8.05 -2.61 12.16
C LYS A 96 8.71 -2.96 10.81
N GLU A 97 9.33 -4.13 10.75
CA GLU A 97 9.92 -4.76 9.57
C GLU A 97 8.85 -5.05 8.51
N ALA A 98 7.69 -5.62 8.90
CA ALA A 98 6.58 -5.85 7.98
C ALA A 98 6.00 -4.53 7.42
N LEU A 99 5.89 -3.49 8.26
CA LEU A 99 5.52 -2.16 7.79
C LEU A 99 6.56 -1.59 6.83
N PHE A 100 7.85 -1.76 7.13
CA PHE A 100 8.93 -1.29 6.27
C PHE A 100 8.94 -2.01 4.92
N LEU A 101 8.76 -3.34 4.88
CA LEU A 101 8.58 -4.10 3.65
C LEU A 101 7.40 -3.58 2.82
N ALA A 102 6.25 -3.32 3.46
CA ALA A 102 5.09 -2.73 2.79
C ALA A 102 5.40 -1.33 2.24
N CYS A 103 6.17 -0.50 2.97
CA CYS A 103 6.66 0.78 2.47
C CYS A 103 7.54 0.59 1.23
N THR A 104 8.45 -0.38 1.24
CA THR A 104 9.32 -0.71 0.12
C THR A 104 8.50 -1.12 -1.12
N HIS A 105 7.45 -1.92 -0.96
CA HIS A 105 6.52 -2.22 -2.07
C HIS A 105 5.89 -0.97 -2.66
N GLN A 106 5.47 0.00 -1.83
CA GLN A 106 4.89 1.26 -2.33
C GLN A 106 5.92 2.10 -3.10
N VAL A 107 7.14 2.22 -2.58
CA VAL A 107 8.20 3.00 -3.23
C VAL A 107 8.66 2.33 -4.54
N MET A 108 8.86 1.01 -4.53
CA MET A 108 9.28 0.25 -5.71
C MET A 108 8.18 0.12 -6.76
N GLY A 109 6.91 0.04 -6.37
CA GLY A 109 5.78 0.04 -7.30
C GLY A 109 5.68 1.32 -8.13
N ALA A 110 6.06 2.47 -7.58
CA ALA A 110 6.14 3.71 -8.36
C ALA A 110 7.28 3.66 -9.40
N PHE A 111 8.36 2.94 -9.09
CA PHE A 111 9.56 2.82 -9.92
C PHE A 111 9.36 2.01 -11.21
N THR A 112 8.35 1.15 -11.28
CA THR A 112 8.06 0.37 -12.50
C THR A 112 7.32 1.18 -13.56
N SER A 113 6.85 2.39 -13.23
CA SER A 113 6.09 3.28 -14.12
C SER A 113 6.90 4.46 -14.64
N LEU A 114 8.24 4.38 -14.59
CA LEU A 114 9.09 5.50 -14.95
C LEU A 114 8.93 5.90 -16.43
N PRO A 115 8.80 7.21 -16.72
CA PRO A 115 8.65 7.71 -18.07
C PRO A 115 10.00 7.72 -18.78
N ILE A 116 10.47 6.54 -19.20
CA ILE A 116 11.66 6.40 -20.04
C ILE A 116 11.21 6.53 -21.49
N ALA A 117 11.77 7.49 -22.22
CA ALA A 117 11.40 7.71 -23.62
C ALA A 117 11.71 6.45 -24.46
N PRO A 118 10.73 5.88 -25.20
CA PRO A 118 10.91 4.60 -25.88
C PRO A 118 12.02 4.65 -26.93
N ASP A 119 12.12 5.77 -27.65
CA ASP A 119 13.07 6.00 -28.75
C ASP A 119 14.43 6.54 -28.30
N ALA A 120 14.67 6.67 -26.99
CA ALA A 120 15.97 7.10 -26.47
C ALA A 120 17.03 6.00 -26.61
N THR A 121 18.28 6.41 -26.81
CA THR A 121 19.43 5.49 -26.77
C THR A 121 19.61 4.93 -25.36
N GLU A 122 20.28 3.79 -25.22
CA GLU A 122 20.57 3.18 -23.91
C GLU A 122 21.23 4.18 -22.95
N ALA A 123 22.23 4.93 -23.42
CA ALA A 123 22.92 5.95 -22.64
C ALA A 123 21.97 7.07 -22.17
N GLN A 124 21.02 7.49 -23.00
CA GLN A 124 20.01 8.49 -22.63
C GLN A 124 19.03 7.94 -21.59
N LYS A 125 18.61 6.67 -21.72
CA LYS A 125 17.72 6.00 -20.76
C LYS A 125 18.39 5.86 -19.39
N LEU A 126 19.66 5.44 -19.34
CA LEU A 126 20.45 5.39 -18.11
C LEU A 126 20.63 6.78 -17.48
N ALA A 127 20.88 7.82 -18.29
CA ALA A 127 20.98 9.19 -17.80
C ALA A 127 19.66 9.68 -17.19
N GLN A 128 18.52 9.40 -17.84
CA GLN A 128 17.19 9.70 -17.32
C GLN A 128 16.95 8.98 -15.98
N LEU A 129 17.26 7.69 -15.90
CA LEU A 129 17.13 6.90 -14.66
C LEU A 129 17.96 7.49 -13.52
N ARG A 130 19.21 7.87 -13.80
CA ARG A 130 20.08 8.54 -12.84
C ARG A 130 19.47 9.86 -12.36
N ASP A 131 19.01 10.69 -13.28
CA ASP A 131 18.48 12.01 -12.97
C ASP A 131 17.16 11.92 -12.16
N LEU A 132 16.38 10.86 -12.37
CA LEU A 132 15.20 10.52 -11.56
C LEU A 132 15.56 10.10 -10.13
N LEU A 133 16.62 9.31 -9.97
CA LEU A 133 17.07 8.82 -8.66
C LEU A 133 17.78 9.89 -7.82
N ARG A 134 18.49 10.83 -8.47
CA ARG A 134 19.39 11.80 -7.82
C ARG A 134 18.75 12.57 -6.64
N PRO A 135 17.55 13.20 -6.75
CA PRO A 135 17.03 14.07 -5.69
C PRO A 135 16.73 13.35 -4.36
N GLY A 136 16.48 12.04 -4.41
CA GLY A 136 16.15 11.21 -3.24
C GLY A 136 17.30 10.34 -2.74
N PHE A 137 18.32 10.10 -3.58
CA PHE A 137 19.33 9.07 -3.37
C PHE A 137 20.00 9.11 -1.99
N ALA A 138 20.50 10.28 -1.57
CA ALA A 138 21.22 10.40 -0.29
C ALA A 138 20.35 10.08 0.93
N ARG A 139 19.09 10.54 0.92
CA ARG A 139 18.14 10.28 2.01
C ARG A 139 17.74 8.81 2.04
N GLU A 140 17.57 8.20 0.88
CA GLU A 140 17.29 6.76 0.78
C GLU A 140 18.48 5.93 1.29
N MET A 141 19.70 6.25 0.87
CA MET A 141 20.91 5.56 1.35
C MET A 141 21.08 5.70 2.87
N ALA A 142 20.81 6.88 3.44
CA ALA A 142 20.85 7.06 4.89
C ALA A 142 19.82 6.17 5.61
N LEU A 143 18.60 6.06 5.08
CA LEU A 143 17.56 5.19 5.64
C LEU A 143 17.94 3.71 5.54
N ILE A 144 18.45 3.27 4.38
CA ILE A 144 18.88 1.89 4.16
C ILE A 144 20.05 1.54 5.08
N PHE A 145 21.07 2.39 5.20
CA PHE A 145 22.17 2.13 6.13
C PHE A 145 21.73 2.08 7.59
N ASP A 146 20.76 2.90 7.99
CA ASP A 146 20.16 2.83 9.33
C ASP A 146 19.36 1.54 9.53
N TYR A 147 18.60 1.10 8.52
CA TYR A 147 17.83 -0.15 8.54
C TYR A 147 18.71 -1.41 8.60
N LEU A 148 19.81 -1.42 7.86
CA LEU A 148 20.73 -2.55 7.78
C LEU A 148 21.75 -2.57 8.93
N ARG A 149 21.76 -1.54 9.77
CA ARG A 149 22.73 -1.42 10.86
C ARG A 149 22.68 -2.64 11.78
N GLY A 150 23.81 -3.36 11.85
CA GLY A 150 23.97 -4.51 12.73
C GLY A 150 23.55 -5.85 12.12
N LYS A 151 23.01 -5.88 10.90
CA LYS A 151 22.72 -7.12 10.17
C LYS A 151 24.00 -7.73 9.59
N THR A 152 24.11 -9.05 9.57
CA THR A 152 25.18 -9.76 8.84
C THR A 152 24.90 -9.80 7.34
N ALA A 153 25.88 -10.21 6.54
CA ALA A 153 25.69 -10.37 5.10
C ALA A 153 24.59 -11.39 4.77
N GLU A 154 24.50 -12.48 5.54
CA GLU A 154 23.49 -13.52 5.39
C GLU A 154 22.09 -13.00 5.72
N GLU A 155 21.96 -12.21 6.80
CA GLU A 155 20.70 -11.59 7.18
C GLU A 155 20.25 -10.56 6.13
N ILE A 156 21.17 -9.77 5.57
CA ILE A 156 20.88 -8.83 4.49
C ILE A 156 20.44 -9.59 3.23
N ALA A 157 21.13 -10.69 2.88
CA ALA A 157 20.79 -11.49 1.72
C ALA A 157 19.42 -12.16 1.84
N ALA A 158 18.98 -12.49 3.06
CA ALA A 158 17.66 -13.05 3.35
C ALA A 158 16.56 -11.98 3.57
N ASP A 159 16.90 -10.69 3.58
CA ASP A 159 15.96 -9.62 3.88
C ASP A 159 15.04 -9.34 2.70
N GLU A 160 13.73 -9.57 2.89
CA GLU A 160 12.72 -9.42 1.84
C GLU A 160 12.64 -8.00 1.26
N ALA A 161 12.81 -6.96 2.08
CA ALA A 161 12.76 -5.58 1.60
C ALA A 161 13.96 -5.28 0.71
N MET A 162 15.14 -5.80 1.06
CA MET A 162 16.34 -5.67 0.24
C MET A 162 16.25 -6.47 -1.06
N GLN A 163 15.74 -7.71 -1.01
CA GLN A 163 15.52 -8.53 -2.21
C GLN A 163 14.55 -7.85 -3.18
N LEU A 164 13.44 -7.31 -2.67
CA LEU A 164 12.46 -6.56 -3.46
C LEU A 164 13.08 -5.32 -4.13
N ALA A 165 13.81 -4.50 -3.37
CA ALA A 165 14.42 -3.29 -3.89
C ALA A 165 15.48 -3.60 -4.96
N LEU A 166 16.41 -4.52 -4.66
CA LEU A 166 17.50 -4.87 -5.57
C LEU A 166 16.99 -5.54 -6.85
N SER A 167 16.00 -6.43 -6.76
CA SER A 167 15.39 -7.06 -7.94
C SER A 167 14.66 -6.02 -8.81
N THR A 168 13.97 -5.05 -8.20
CA THR A 168 13.31 -3.96 -8.94
C THR A 168 14.32 -3.09 -9.68
N TYR A 169 15.39 -2.65 -9.00
CA TYR A 169 16.45 -1.86 -9.65
C TYR A 169 17.17 -2.64 -10.76
N ARG A 170 17.48 -3.91 -10.50
CA ARG A 170 18.10 -4.78 -11.51
C ARG A 170 17.21 -4.93 -12.74
N SER A 171 15.91 -5.19 -12.55
CA SER A 171 14.95 -5.34 -13.65
C SER A 171 14.88 -4.06 -14.50
N ALA A 172 14.74 -2.90 -13.86
CA ALA A 172 14.66 -1.63 -14.56
C ALA A 172 15.93 -1.32 -15.38
N VAL A 173 17.11 -1.72 -14.90
CA VAL A 173 18.36 -1.57 -15.65
C VAL A 173 18.48 -2.64 -16.75
N ALA A 174 18.06 -3.88 -16.49
CA ALA A 174 18.05 -4.96 -17.48
C ALA A 174 17.14 -4.64 -18.66
N ASP A 175 16.01 -3.97 -18.44
CA ASP A 175 15.11 -3.49 -19.51
C ASP A 175 15.80 -2.46 -20.44
N ILE A 176 16.89 -1.83 -19.98
CA ILE A 176 17.65 -0.83 -20.74
C ILE A 176 18.86 -1.45 -21.44
N VAL A 177 19.66 -2.27 -20.73
CA VAL A 177 20.97 -2.75 -21.23
C VAL A 177 21.05 -4.26 -21.46
N GLY A 178 19.97 -5.00 -21.20
CA GLY A 178 19.94 -6.46 -21.21
C GLY A 178 20.42 -7.10 -19.89
N GLU A 179 20.04 -8.36 -19.70
CA GLU A 179 20.31 -9.13 -18.47
C GLU A 179 21.79 -9.26 -18.14
N ASP A 180 22.63 -9.50 -19.15
CA ASP A 180 24.08 -9.75 -18.98
C ASP A 180 24.83 -8.50 -18.50
N ALA A 181 24.37 -7.31 -18.88
CA ALA A 181 24.99 -6.04 -18.53
C ALA A 181 24.34 -5.36 -17.30
N ALA A 182 23.20 -5.86 -16.83
CA ALA A 182 22.37 -5.19 -15.82
C ALA A 182 23.11 -4.95 -14.50
N GLU A 183 23.85 -5.94 -14.01
CA GLU A 183 24.58 -5.85 -12.75
C GLU A 183 25.69 -4.80 -12.82
N THR A 184 26.47 -4.79 -13.91
CA THR A 184 27.54 -3.82 -14.11
C THR A 184 26.98 -2.40 -14.26
N ALA A 185 25.90 -2.25 -15.04
CA ALA A 185 25.26 -0.95 -15.23
C ALA A 185 24.65 -0.41 -13.93
N LEU A 186 24.02 -1.27 -13.11
CA LEU A 186 23.49 -0.88 -11.81
C LEU A 186 24.60 -0.46 -10.84
N ALA A 187 25.71 -1.21 -10.79
CA ALA A 187 26.87 -0.85 -9.96
C ALA A 187 27.45 0.52 -10.36
N LEU A 188 27.59 0.80 -11.65
CA LEU A 188 28.06 2.09 -12.14
C LEU A 188 27.07 3.22 -11.82
N LEU A 189 25.77 2.98 -11.98
CA LEU A 189 24.72 3.94 -11.67
C LEU A 189 24.74 4.34 -10.19
N LEU A 190 24.68 3.36 -9.29
CA LEU A 190 24.68 3.58 -7.85
C LEU A 190 26.01 4.17 -7.37
N GLY A 191 27.14 3.68 -7.90
CA GLY A 191 28.47 4.20 -7.58
C GLY A 191 28.64 5.66 -8.01
N THR A 192 28.11 6.03 -9.18
CA THR A 192 28.14 7.41 -9.67
C THR A 192 27.30 8.32 -8.78
N LEU A 193 26.06 7.91 -8.45
CA LEU A 193 25.18 8.68 -7.56
C LEU A 193 25.79 8.87 -6.16
N LEU A 194 26.42 7.83 -5.62
CA LEU A 194 27.11 7.90 -4.33
C LEU A 194 28.32 8.83 -4.39
N LEU A 195 29.12 8.76 -5.46
CA LEU A 195 30.27 9.65 -5.64
C LEU A 195 29.84 11.10 -5.84
N GLU A 196 28.82 11.37 -6.65
CA GLU A 196 28.21 12.71 -6.82
C GLU A 196 27.82 13.27 -5.44
N PHE A 197 27.03 12.52 -4.68
CA PHE A 197 26.59 12.92 -3.33
C PHE A 197 27.78 13.20 -2.39
N MET A 198 28.73 12.27 -2.26
CA MET A 198 29.89 12.44 -1.37
C MET A 198 30.80 13.59 -1.80
N SER A 199 30.81 13.93 -3.09
CA SER A 199 31.57 15.05 -3.63
C SER A 199 30.85 16.40 -3.52
N GLY A 200 29.58 16.41 -3.09
CA GLY A 200 28.76 17.62 -3.03
C GLY A 200 28.39 18.19 -4.40
N ARG A 201 28.34 17.35 -5.44
CA ARG A 201 27.96 17.72 -6.81
C ARG A 201 26.54 17.30 -7.15
#